data_AF-X0VRC1-F1
#
_entry.id   AF-X0VRC1-F1
#
_cell.length_a   1.000
_cell.length_b   1.000
_cell.length_c   1.000
_cell.angle_alpha   90.00
_cell.angle_beta   90.00
_cell.angle_gamma   90.00
#
_symmetry.space_group_name_H-M   'P 1'
#
loop_
_entity.id
_entity.type
_entity.pdbx_description
1 polymer ?
#
loop_
_entity_poly.entity_id
_entity_poly.type
_entity_poly.pdbx_seq_one_letter_code
_entity_poly.pdbx_strand_id
1 'polypeptide(L)'
;MNRIHIECALKGANSILPDPYIAGMDVDDDDWGAAVSVGKVLLDVGLGNVRESAEGQAVLERTRRWLAALLQAGALNRRERVEAGNVLVRLGDPRFRSDTWYLPDELLLGFVEIPEGPFVMGEREERHEVSLPTYYIARYPVTVAQFRAFVEESDYQPGASECLQRLANHPVVWV
;
A
#
# COMPACT_ATOMS: atom_id res chain seq x y z
N MET A 1 22.92 6.60 -14.10
CA MET A 1 22.62 5.90 -15.37
C MET A 1 22.62 6.95 -16.49
N ASN A 2 23.11 6.66 -17.70
CA ASN A 2 23.06 7.62 -18.83
C ASN A 2 21.63 7.68 -19.41
N ARG A 3 21.24 8.82 -20.00
CA ARG A 3 19.92 9.10 -20.57
C ARG A 3 19.40 8.04 -21.53
N ILE A 4 20.26 7.53 -22.42
CA ILE A 4 19.88 6.46 -23.38
C ILE A 4 19.42 5.20 -22.63
N HIS A 5 20.14 4.80 -21.57
CA HIS A 5 19.76 3.63 -20.78
C HIS A 5 18.45 3.85 -20.03
N ILE A 6 18.20 5.06 -19.52
CA ILE A 6 16.94 5.43 -18.87
C ILE A 6 15.78 5.33 -19.86
N GLU A 7 15.92 5.93 -21.05
CA GLU A 7 14.89 5.88 -22.09
C GLU A 7 14.61 4.45 -22.57
N CYS A 8 15.65 3.63 -22.75
CA CYS A 8 15.49 2.21 -23.07
C CYS A 8 14.76 1.43 -21.96
N ALA A 9 15.11 1.65 -20.69
CA ALA A 9 14.46 0.98 -19.57
C ALA A 9 12.97 1.38 -19.45
N LEU A 10 12.65 2.66 -19.62
CA LEU A 10 11.28 3.16 -19.60
C LEU A 10 10.44 2.61 -20.76
N LYS A 11 11.00 2.54 -21.97
CA LYS A 11 10.32 1.91 -23.11
C LYS A 11 10.05 0.44 -22.87
N GLY A 12 11.03 -0.31 -22.36
CA GLY A 12 10.85 -1.71 -22.00
C GLY A 12 9.78 -1.90 -20.93
N ALA A 13 9.81 -1.09 -19.88
CA ALA A 13 8.79 -1.06 -18.83
C ALA A 13 7.38 -0.78 -19.40
N ASN A 14 7.27 0.19 -20.31
CA ASN A 14 6.00 0.54 -20.95
C ASN A 14 5.46 -0.59 -21.85
N SER A 15 6.33 -1.34 -22.52
CA SER A 15 5.94 -2.47 -23.37
C SER A 15 5.55 -3.72 -22.57
N ILE A 16 6.12 -3.92 -21.38
CA ILE A 16 5.83 -5.08 -20.52
C ILE A 16 4.58 -4.82 -19.67
N LEU A 17 4.41 -3.59 -19.17
CA LEU A 17 3.28 -3.25 -18.31
C LEU A 17 1.99 -3.28 -19.13
N PRO A 18 0.99 -4.10 -18.75
CA PRO A 18 -0.26 -4.20 -19.49
C PRO A 18 -0.99 -2.87 -19.60
N ASP A 19 -2.02 -2.84 -20.45
CA ASP A 19 -2.93 -1.72 -20.56
C ASP A 19 -3.47 -1.31 -19.18
N PRO A 20 -3.90 -0.04 -18.99
CA PRO A 20 -4.35 0.43 -17.70
C PRO A 20 -5.39 -0.50 -17.07
N TYR A 21 -5.15 -0.92 -15.83
CA TYR A 21 -6.05 -1.81 -15.11
C TYR A 21 -7.47 -1.20 -15.02
N ILE A 22 -8.46 -2.00 -15.36
CA ILE A 22 -9.89 -1.70 -15.18
C ILE A 22 -10.49 -2.84 -14.36
N ALA A 23 -11.27 -2.49 -13.33
CA ALA A 23 -11.93 -3.49 -12.50
C ALA A 23 -12.86 -4.38 -13.35
N GLY A 24 -12.74 -5.70 -13.18
CA GLY A 24 -13.51 -6.69 -13.92
C GLY A 24 -12.90 -7.13 -15.26
N MET A 25 -11.70 -6.66 -15.61
CA MET A 25 -10.91 -7.27 -16.69
C MET A 25 -10.55 -8.72 -16.37
N ASP A 26 -10.42 -9.55 -17.41
CA ASP A 26 -9.75 -10.85 -17.29
C ASP A 26 -8.25 -10.61 -17.19
N VAL A 27 -7.64 -11.06 -16.10
CA VAL A 27 -6.26 -10.77 -15.73
C VAL A 27 -5.65 -12.03 -15.15
N ASP A 28 -4.48 -12.42 -15.64
CA ASP A 28 -3.77 -13.60 -15.16
C ASP A 28 -2.57 -13.24 -14.25
N ASP A 29 -1.88 -14.27 -13.75
CA ASP A 29 -0.73 -14.08 -12.87
C ASP A 29 0.47 -13.43 -13.58
N ASP A 30 0.59 -13.55 -14.91
CA ASP A 30 1.66 -12.93 -15.68
C ASP A 30 1.46 -11.40 -15.77
N ASP A 31 0.22 -10.94 -15.94
CA ASP A 31 -0.14 -9.52 -15.89
C ASP A 31 0.22 -8.90 -14.52
N TRP A 32 -0.15 -9.59 -13.43
CA TRP A 32 0.18 -9.16 -12.07
C TRP A 32 1.70 -9.16 -11.84
N GLY A 33 2.39 -10.21 -12.29
CA GLY A 33 3.84 -10.35 -12.21
C GLY A 33 4.58 -9.27 -13.01
N ALA A 34 4.05 -8.88 -14.16
CA ALA A 34 4.56 -7.80 -14.99
C ALA A 34 4.53 -6.46 -14.23
N ALA A 35 3.43 -6.15 -13.53
CA ALA A 35 3.33 -4.93 -12.74
C ALA A 35 4.39 -4.86 -11.62
N VAL A 36 4.63 -5.97 -10.91
CA VAL A 36 5.67 -6.05 -9.87
C VAL A 36 7.07 -5.86 -10.48
N SER A 37 7.34 -6.52 -11.61
CA SER A 37 8.62 -6.45 -12.29
C SER A 37 8.91 -5.05 -12.82
N VAL A 38 7.92 -4.42 -13.45
CA VAL A 38 8.01 -3.04 -13.93
C VAL A 38 8.24 -2.08 -12.78
N GLY A 39 7.54 -2.25 -11.66
CA GLY A 39 7.77 -1.42 -10.48
C GLY A 39 9.20 -1.48 -9.95
N LYS A 40 9.84 -2.64 -9.99
CA LYS A 40 11.27 -2.79 -9.65
C LYS A 40 12.17 -2.07 -10.65
N VAL A 41 11.90 -2.19 -11.95
CA VAL A 41 12.64 -1.46 -12.99
C VAL A 41 12.55 0.06 -12.76
N LEU A 42 11.37 0.58 -12.43
CA LEU A 42 11.21 2.01 -12.12
C LEU A 42 12.02 2.45 -10.89
N LEU A 43 12.11 1.59 -9.86
CA LEU A 43 12.94 1.85 -8.68
C LEU A 43 14.43 1.85 -9.01
N ASP A 44 14.88 0.94 -9.87
CA ASP A 44 16.28 0.84 -10.30
C ASP A 44 16.69 2.02 -11.21
N VAL A 45 15.77 2.50 -12.06
CA VAL A 45 15.94 3.74 -12.84
C VAL A 45 15.99 4.97 -11.90
N GLY A 46 15.23 4.93 -10.81
CA GLY A 46 15.14 6.00 -9.81
C GLY A 46 14.04 7.01 -10.13
N LEU A 47 13.19 7.31 -9.14
CA LEU A 47 11.99 8.13 -9.31
C LEU A 47 12.25 9.54 -9.86
N GLY A 48 13.40 10.15 -9.55
CA GLY A 48 13.79 11.44 -10.11
C GLY A 48 13.83 11.38 -11.64
N ASN A 49 14.59 10.43 -12.18
CA ASN A 49 14.73 10.21 -13.62
C ASN A 49 13.40 9.80 -14.28
N VAL A 50 12.62 8.93 -13.63
CA VAL A 50 11.30 8.49 -14.13
C VAL A 50 10.38 9.70 -14.32
N ARG A 51 10.42 10.67 -13.40
CA ARG A 51 9.56 11.85 -13.42
C ARG A 51 10.01 12.95 -14.39
N GLU A 52 11.20 12.86 -14.97
CA GLU A 52 11.68 13.87 -15.94
C GLU A 52 10.96 13.84 -17.29
N SER A 53 10.30 12.72 -17.62
CA SER A 53 9.60 12.54 -18.89
C SER A 53 8.11 12.25 -18.69
N ALA A 54 7.28 12.71 -19.62
CA ALA A 54 5.84 12.43 -19.62
C ALA A 54 5.56 10.92 -19.74
N GLU A 55 6.35 10.20 -20.55
CA GLU A 55 6.25 8.75 -20.68
C GLU A 55 6.57 8.04 -19.37
N GLY A 56 7.67 8.40 -18.70
CA GLY A 56 8.02 7.82 -17.41
C GLY A 56 6.99 8.09 -16.33
N GLN A 57 6.41 9.30 -16.27
CA GLN A 57 5.31 9.62 -15.37
C GLN A 57 4.06 8.77 -15.66
N ALA A 58 3.71 8.57 -16.94
CA ALA A 58 2.56 7.76 -17.32
C ALA A 58 2.75 6.28 -16.94
N VAL A 59 3.94 5.72 -17.17
CA VAL A 59 4.29 4.36 -16.76
C VAL A 59 4.24 4.23 -15.25
N LEU A 60 4.81 5.19 -14.50
CA LEU A 60 4.77 5.20 -13.04
C LEU A 60 3.34 5.15 -12.50
N GLU A 61 2.46 6.03 -12.98
CA GLU A 61 1.07 6.06 -12.52
C GLU A 61 0.31 4.78 -12.90
N ARG A 62 0.55 4.23 -14.09
CA ARG A 62 -0.03 2.94 -14.50
C ARG A 62 0.46 1.80 -13.60
N THR A 63 1.75 1.75 -13.28
CA THR A 63 2.32 0.74 -12.37
C THR A 63 1.72 0.86 -10.97
N ARG A 64 1.60 2.07 -10.42
CA ARG A 64 1.01 2.31 -9.08
C ARG A 64 -0.43 1.80 -9.01
N ARG A 65 -1.23 2.03 -10.05
CA ARG A 65 -2.61 1.52 -10.14
C ARG A 65 -2.67 0.00 -10.21
N TRP A 66 -1.84 -0.63 -11.04
CA TRP A 66 -1.76 -2.09 -11.13
C TRP A 66 -1.35 -2.72 -9.80
N LEU A 67 -0.32 -2.18 -9.12
CA LEU A 67 0.11 -2.69 -7.82
C LEU A 67 -0.95 -2.50 -6.73
N ALA A 68 -1.68 -1.38 -6.74
CA ALA A 68 -2.78 -1.16 -5.81
C ALA A 68 -3.92 -2.16 -6.03
N ALA A 69 -4.29 -2.40 -7.29
CA ALA A 69 -5.30 -3.37 -7.68
C ALA A 69 -4.91 -4.81 -7.30
N LEU A 70 -3.65 -5.19 -7.52
CA LEU A 70 -3.09 -6.49 -7.13
C LEU A 70 -3.33 -6.77 -5.64
N LEU A 71 -3.04 -5.77 -4.79
CA LEU A 71 -3.18 -5.89 -3.34
C LEU A 71 -4.65 -5.97 -2.90
N GLN A 72 -5.57 -5.32 -3.61
CA GLN A 72 -7.01 -5.39 -3.35
C GLN A 72 -7.62 -6.71 -3.81
N ALA A 73 -7.22 -7.20 -4.99
CA ALA A 73 -7.69 -8.46 -5.55
C ALA A 73 -7.15 -9.69 -4.78
N GLY A 74 -6.06 -9.53 -4.03
CA GLY A 74 -5.41 -10.64 -3.33
C GLY A 74 -4.72 -11.62 -4.29
N ALA A 75 -4.43 -11.18 -5.53
CA ALA A 75 -3.76 -11.95 -6.56
C ALA A 75 -2.31 -12.29 -6.18
N LEU A 76 -1.67 -13.23 -6.89
CA LEU A 76 -0.34 -13.76 -6.60
C LEU A 76 -0.23 -14.43 -5.21
N ASN A 77 0.92 -15.07 -4.94
CA ASN A 77 1.15 -15.70 -3.65
C ASN A 77 1.48 -14.67 -2.54
N ARG A 78 1.47 -15.13 -1.27
CA ARG A 78 1.72 -14.25 -0.11
C ARG A 78 3.03 -13.47 -0.20
N ARG A 79 4.11 -14.08 -0.71
CA ARG A 79 5.43 -13.45 -0.80
C ARG A 79 5.43 -12.36 -1.87
N GLU A 80 4.84 -12.64 -3.02
CA GLU A 80 4.72 -11.70 -4.13
C GLU A 80 3.84 -10.51 -3.76
N ARG A 81 2.74 -10.71 -3.03
CA ARG A 81 1.91 -9.61 -2.53
C ARG A 81 2.64 -8.69 -1.56
N VAL A 82 3.43 -9.26 -0.64
CA VAL A 82 4.25 -8.44 0.25
C VAL A 82 5.24 -7.61 -0.56
N GLU A 83 5.88 -8.22 -1.57
CA GLU A 83 6.80 -7.51 -2.45
C GLU A 83 6.11 -6.41 -3.26
N ALA A 84 4.91 -6.66 -3.79
CA ALA A 84 4.10 -5.65 -4.46
C ALA A 84 3.82 -4.45 -3.54
N GLY A 85 3.48 -4.70 -2.28
CA GLY A 85 3.30 -3.66 -1.25
C GLY A 85 4.57 -2.87 -0.97
N ASN A 86 5.72 -3.55 -0.88
CA ASN A 86 7.03 -2.92 -0.67
C ASN A 86 7.45 -2.05 -1.85
N VAL A 87 7.18 -2.51 -3.08
CA VAL A 87 7.47 -1.75 -4.30
C VAL A 87 6.54 -0.54 -4.37
N LEU A 88 5.23 -0.72 -4.13
CA LEU A 88 4.24 0.35 -4.22
C LEU A 88 4.54 1.52 -3.29
N VAL A 89 4.88 1.26 -2.02
CA VAL A 89 5.21 2.33 -1.08
C VAL A 89 6.46 3.11 -1.48
N ARG A 90 7.45 2.44 -2.09
CA ARG A 90 8.66 3.11 -2.58
C ARG A 90 8.41 3.92 -3.84
N LEU A 91 7.43 3.54 -4.66
CA LEU A 91 6.97 4.31 -5.83
C LEU A 91 6.01 5.45 -5.45
N GLY A 92 5.52 5.45 -4.21
CA GLY A 92 4.44 6.30 -3.70
C GLY A 92 3.15 5.51 -3.66
N ASP A 93 2.63 5.22 -2.48
CA ASP A 93 1.40 4.43 -2.33
C ASP A 93 0.17 5.32 -2.49
N PRO A 94 -0.63 5.20 -3.58
CA PRO A 94 -1.81 6.05 -3.76
C PRO A 94 -2.96 5.67 -2.82
N ARG A 95 -2.87 4.54 -2.10
CA ARG A 95 -3.92 4.09 -1.18
C ARG A 95 -3.94 4.86 0.13
N PHE A 96 -2.94 5.71 0.39
CA PHE A 96 -2.81 6.48 1.62
C PHE A 96 -2.59 7.95 1.31
N ARG A 97 -3.30 8.81 2.05
CA ARG A 97 -3.30 10.26 1.88
C ARG A 97 -2.15 10.91 2.64
N SER A 98 -1.10 11.34 1.93
CA SER A 98 0.05 12.01 2.56
C SER A 98 -0.30 13.35 3.22
N ASP A 99 -1.41 13.98 2.81
CA ASP A 99 -1.94 15.22 3.38
C ASP A 99 -2.85 15.00 4.60
N THR A 100 -3.15 13.74 4.95
CA THR A 100 -4.07 13.37 6.04
C THR A 100 -3.48 12.27 6.91
N TRP A 101 -2.34 12.55 7.57
CA TRP A 101 -1.61 11.61 8.44
C TRP A 101 -1.36 10.21 7.84
N TYR A 102 -1.30 10.08 6.51
CA TYR A 102 -1.20 8.80 5.82
C TYR A 102 -2.35 7.83 6.15
N LEU A 103 -3.53 8.35 6.45
CA LEU A 103 -4.75 7.55 6.56
C LEU A 103 -5.19 7.02 5.18
N PRO A 104 -5.88 5.86 5.11
CA PRO A 104 -6.41 5.32 3.86
C PRO A 104 -7.23 6.33 3.05
N ASP A 105 -7.03 6.35 1.73
CA ASP A 105 -7.86 7.09 0.78
C ASP A 105 -9.16 6.32 0.49
N GLU A 106 -9.94 6.10 1.55
CA GLU A 106 -11.21 5.39 1.55
C GLU A 106 -12.25 6.22 2.33
N LEU A 107 -13.52 5.82 2.22
CA LEU A 107 -14.60 6.41 3.02
C LEU A 107 -14.25 6.35 4.51
N LEU A 108 -14.60 7.40 5.26
CA LEU A 108 -14.27 7.55 6.68
C LEU A 108 -12.77 7.33 6.99
N LEU A 109 -11.88 7.62 6.04
CA LEU A 109 -10.43 7.46 6.19
C LEU A 109 -10.03 6.03 6.61
N GLY A 110 -10.79 5.03 6.13
CA GLY A 110 -10.56 3.62 6.41
C GLY A 110 -11.13 3.12 7.74
N PHE A 111 -11.89 3.93 8.47
CA PHE A 111 -12.68 3.44 9.62
C PHE A 111 -13.96 2.77 9.16
N VAL A 112 -14.32 1.67 9.83
CA VAL A 112 -15.54 0.89 9.57
C VAL A 112 -16.46 1.03 10.77
N GLU A 113 -17.73 1.32 10.51
CA GLU A 113 -18.77 1.30 11.53
C GLU A 113 -19.10 -0.13 11.93
N ILE A 114 -19.07 -0.41 13.23
CA ILE A 114 -19.60 -1.63 13.82
C ILE A 114 -20.90 -1.24 14.52
N PRO A 115 -22.06 -1.70 14.01
CA PRO A 115 -23.35 -1.33 14.58
C PRO A 115 -23.51 -1.87 16.00
N GLU A 116 -24.28 -1.16 16.81
CA GLU A 116 -24.72 -1.63 18.12
C GLU A 116 -25.38 -3.01 18.03
N GLY A 117 -25.07 -3.86 19.02
CA GLY A 117 -25.77 -5.12 19.19
C GLY A 117 -25.04 -6.12 20.08
N PRO A 118 -25.72 -7.23 20.40
CA PRO A 118 -25.12 -8.35 21.11
C PRO A 118 -24.24 -9.19 20.18
N PHE A 119 -23.14 -9.72 20.71
CA PHE A 119 -22.35 -10.78 20.10
C PHE A 119 -21.79 -11.73 21.17
N VAL A 120 -21.39 -12.93 20.76
CA VAL A 120 -20.77 -13.92 21.67
C VAL A 120 -19.26 -13.72 21.65
N MET A 121 -18.68 -13.45 22.83
CA MET A 121 -17.24 -13.33 23.03
C MET A 121 -16.69 -14.57 23.75
N GLY A 122 -15.46 -14.97 23.41
CA GLY A 122 -14.77 -16.10 24.02
C GLY A 122 -15.01 -17.45 23.32
N GLU A 123 -14.35 -18.49 23.82
CA GLU A 123 -14.45 -19.85 23.31
C GLU A 123 -14.69 -20.84 24.45
N ARG A 124 -15.37 -21.96 24.14
CA ARG A 124 -15.68 -23.05 25.10
C ARG A 124 -16.40 -22.51 26.35
N GLU A 125 -15.85 -22.77 27.53
CA GLU A 125 -16.44 -22.43 28.84
C GLU A 125 -16.41 -20.93 29.14
N GLU A 126 -15.57 -20.15 28.44
CA GLU A 126 -15.47 -18.69 28.59
C GLU A 126 -16.45 -17.94 27.67
N ARG A 127 -17.34 -18.63 26.95
CA ARG A 127 -18.33 -17.99 26.06
C ARG A 127 -19.39 -17.24 26.85
N HIS A 128 -19.53 -15.96 26.57
CA HIS A 128 -20.57 -15.11 27.15
C HIS A 128 -21.05 -14.06 26.14
N GLU A 129 -22.27 -13.56 26.33
CA GLU A 129 -22.83 -12.49 25.49
C GLU A 129 -22.32 -11.13 25.96
N VAL A 130 -21.90 -10.30 25.02
CA VAL A 130 -21.50 -8.91 25.22
C VAL A 130 -22.31 -8.04 24.28
N SER A 131 -22.92 -6.98 24.82
CA SER A 131 -23.56 -5.94 24.00
C SER A 131 -22.69 -4.69 24.02
N LEU A 132 -22.35 -4.20 22.83
CA LEU A 132 -21.57 -2.97 22.65
C LEU A 132 -22.42 -1.92 21.94
N PRO A 133 -22.26 -0.62 22.27
CA PRO A 133 -22.83 0.46 21.48
C PRO A 133 -22.16 0.52 20.10
N THR A 134 -22.73 1.29 19.16
CA THR A 134 -22.06 1.56 17.88
C THR A 134 -20.68 2.17 18.10
N TYR A 135 -19.67 1.65 17.42
CA TYR A 135 -18.31 2.20 17.44
C TYR A 135 -17.66 2.08 16.06
N TYR A 136 -16.54 2.78 15.88
CA TYR A 136 -15.73 2.70 14.66
C TYR A 136 -14.40 2.05 14.97
N ILE A 137 -13.94 1.17 14.08
CA ILE A 137 -12.63 0.55 14.15
C ILE A 137 -11.90 0.72 12.83
N ALA A 138 -10.60 0.96 12.88
CA ALA A 138 -9.77 1.03 11.68
C ALA A 138 -9.81 -0.33 10.96
N ARG A 139 -10.02 -0.30 9.63
CA ARG A 139 -10.02 -1.50 8.78
C ARG A 139 -8.66 -2.21 8.77
N TYR A 140 -7.59 -1.44 8.94
CA TYR A 140 -6.21 -1.90 8.88
C TYR A 140 -5.45 -1.53 10.16
N PRO A 141 -4.41 -2.30 10.54
CA PRO A 141 -3.51 -1.90 11.61
C PRO A 141 -2.87 -0.53 11.33
N VAL A 142 -2.53 0.19 12.40
CA VAL A 142 -1.80 1.46 12.31
C VAL A 142 -0.48 1.25 11.57
N THR A 143 -0.21 2.09 10.58
CA THR A 143 1.01 2.00 9.77
C THR A 143 2.17 2.76 10.39
N VAL A 144 3.40 2.45 9.95
CA VAL A 144 4.59 3.19 10.36
C VAL A 144 4.48 4.68 10.00
N ALA A 145 3.91 5.02 8.84
CA ALA A 145 3.74 6.42 8.45
C ALA A 145 2.74 7.17 9.34
N GLN A 146 1.63 6.52 9.71
CA GLN A 146 0.66 7.09 10.65
C GLN A 146 1.29 7.31 12.02
N PHE A 147 2.05 6.33 12.52
CA PHE A 147 2.71 6.45 13.81
C PHE A 147 3.82 7.52 13.81
N ARG A 148 4.59 7.65 12.72
CA ARG A 148 5.55 8.75 12.55
C ARG A 148 4.86 10.11 12.62
N ALA A 149 3.74 10.28 11.91
CA ALA A 149 2.99 11.52 11.93
C ALA A 149 2.49 11.87 13.35
N PHE A 150 2.02 10.87 14.11
CA PHE A 150 1.67 11.04 15.52
C PHE A 150 2.88 11.48 16.38
N VAL A 151 4.04 10.83 16.23
CA VAL A 151 5.27 11.16 16.97
C VAL A 151 5.71 12.59 16.70
N GLU A 152 5.70 12.99 15.44
CA GLU A 152 6.13 14.32 14.98
C GLU A 152 5.24 15.45 15.51
N GLU A 153 3.93 15.21 15.71
CA GLU A 153 2.99 16.22 16.16
C GLU A 153 2.76 16.27 17.69
N SER A 154 3.10 15.19 18.41
CA SER A 154 2.75 15.03 19.82
C SER A 154 3.93 15.13 20.80
N ASP A 155 5.15 15.33 20.30
CA ASP A 155 6.41 15.24 21.06
C ASP A 155 6.62 13.87 21.76
N TYR A 156 5.86 12.84 21.39
CA TYR A 156 5.99 11.50 21.94
C TYR A 156 7.37 10.91 21.63
N GLN A 157 7.99 10.25 22.60
CA GLN A 157 9.28 9.57 22.43
C GLN A 157 9.09 8.06 22.48
N PRO A 158 9.15 7.36 21.34
CA PRO A 158 9.03 5.90 21.32
C PRO A 158 10.16 5.23 22.11
N GLY A 159 9.81 4.19 22.88
CA GLY A 159 10.79 3.42 23.65
C GLY A 159 11.79 2.65 22.77
N ALA A 160 11.38 2.28 21.55
CA ALA A 160 12.23 1.63 20.56
C ALA A 160 12.19 2.43 19.24
N SER A 161 13.32 3.03 18.85
CA SER A 161 13.42 3.79 17.60
C SER A 161 13.15 2.96 16.34
N GLU A 162 13.29 1.64 16.45
CA GLU A 162 13.08 0.63 15.43
C GLU A 162 11.63 0.59 14.92
N CYS A 163 10.65 0.97 15.75
CA CYS A 163 9.25 1.06 15.33
C CYS A 163 9.05 2.05 14.18
N LEU A 164 9.94 3.04 14.04
CA LEU A 164 9.92 4.06 13.01
C LEU A 164 10.77 3.71 11.79
N GLN A 165 11.41 2.54 11.69
CA GLN A 165 12.40 2.27 10.62
C GLN A 165 11.84 1.48 9.43
N ARG A 166 10.70 0.78 9.59
CA ARG A 166 10.12 -0.03 8.52
C ARG A 166 9.49 0.84 7.42
N LEU A 167 9.09 0.19 6.32
CA LEU A 167 8.42 0.88 5.21
C LEU A 167 7.08 1.47 5.66
N ALA A 168 6.74 2.64 5.09
CA ALA A 168 5.64 3.49 5.53
C ALA A 168 4.26 2.81 5.58
N ASN A 169 3.98 1.88 4.68
CA ASN A 169 2.70 1.16 4.61
C ASN A 169 2.67 -0.16 5.40
N HIS A 170 3.74 -0.51 6.11
CA HIS A 170 3.72 -1.67 7.02
C HIS A 170 3.01 -1.31 8.31
N PRO A 171 2.39 -2.30 8.98
CA PRO A 171 1.98 -2.16 10.36
C PRO A 171 3.17 -1.76 11.24
N VAL A 172 2.96 -0.76 12.08
CA VAL A 172 3.91 -0.41 13.13
C VAL A 172 3.95 -1.55 14.16
N VAL A 173 5.15 -1.83 14.68
CA VAL A 173 5.42 -2.90 15.66
C VAL A 173 6.45 -2.39 16.65
N TRP A 174 6.50 -2.98 17.85
CA TRP A 174 7.42 -2.56 18.94
C TRP A 174 7.18 -1.11 19.41
N VAL A 175 5.92 -0.69 19.50
CA VAL A 175 5.49 0.64 19.96
C VAL A 175 5.41 0.75 21.48
#